data_AF-A0AAE9YS44-F1
#
_entry.id   AF-A0AAE9YS44-F1
#
_cell.length_a   1.000
_cell.length_b   1.000
_cell.length_c   1.000
_cell.angle_alpha   90.00
_cell.angle_beta   90.00
_cell.angle_gamma   90.00
#
_symmetry.space_group_name_H-M   'P 1'
#
loop_
_entity.id
_entity.type
_entity.pdbx_description
1 polymer ?
#
loop_
_entity_poly.entity_id
_entity_poly.type
_entity_poly.pdbx_seq_one_letter_code
_entity_poly.pdbx_strand_id
1 'polypeptide(L)'
;MSESNLPLTEDAIKREQLSSDFANLSEDFDKFSEECAFLFDAFSAVTREPECITEHTSEGIRHLCYWLKYQVIGYREKIDEMQARWRVLSRKKSC
;
A
#
# COMPACT_ATOMS: atom_id res chain seq x y z
N MET A 1 39.80 -19.58 5.70
CA MET A 1 38.39 -19.16 5.68
C MET A 1 38.35 -17.81 4.97
N SER A 2 38.27 -17.81 3.64
CA SER A 2 38.21 -16.57 2.86
C SER A 2 36.74 -16.20 2.69
N GLU A 3 36.31 -15.15 3.40
CA GLU A 3 35.03 -14.51 3.16
C GLU A 3 35.03 -13.94 1.74
N SER A 4 34.22 -14.56 0.88
CA SER A 4 33.98 -14.10 -0.47
C SER A 4 33.10 -12.85 -0.44
N ASN A 5 33.70 -11.68 -0.22
CA ASN A 5 33.08 -10.40 -0.59
C ASN A 5 33.20 -10.21 -2.11
N LEU A 6 32.45 -11.01 -2.87
CA LEU A 6 32.18 -10.70 -4.27
C LEU A 6 31.17 -9.55 -4.29
N PRO A 7 31.39 -8.49 -5.08
CA PRO A 7 30.42 -7.40 -5.20
C PRO A 7 29.08 -7.99 -5.64
N LEU A 8 28.03 -7.76 -4.87
CA LEU A 8 26.66 -8.07 -5.32
C LEU A 8 26.47 -7.42 -6.68
N THR A 9 26.14 -8.24 -7.69
CA THR A 9 25.81 -7.71 -9.01
C THR A 9 24.70 -6.66 -8.87
N GLU A 10 24.71 -5.64 -9.72
CA GLU A 10 23.72 -4.55 -9.67
C GLU A 10 22.27 -5.08 -9.65
N ASP A 11 22.00 -6.18 -10.35
CA ASP A 11 20.70 -6.85 -10.35
C ASP A 11 20.38 -7.56 -9.02
N ALA A 12 21.37 -8.04 -8.26
CA ALA A 12 21.16 -8.59 -6.92
C ALA A 12 20.78 -7.47 -5.93
N ILE A 13 21.44 -6.32 -6.00
CA ILE A 13 21.10 -5.14 -5.19
C ILE A 13 19.67 -4.66 -5.52
N LYS A 14 19.32 -4.58 -6.82
CA LYS A 14 17.96 -4.20 -7.25
C LYS A 14 16.88 -5.16 -6.78
N ARG A 15 17.18 -6.46 -6.69
CA ARG A 15 16.25 -7.48 -6.17
C ARG A 15 16.05 -7.36 -4.66
N GLU A 16 17.14 -7.16 -3.92
CA GLU A 16 17.06 -6.93 -2.47
C GLU A 16 16.23 -5.68 -2.16
N GLN A 17 16.50 -4.58 -2.86
CA GLN A 17 15.72 -3.36 -2.72
C GLN A 17 14.24 -3.58 -3.04
N LEU A 18 13.94 -4.29 -4.13
CA LEU A 18 12.56 -4.61 -4.51
C LEU A 18 11.87 -5.49 -3.44
N SER A 19 12.60 -6.41 -2.80
CA SER A 19 12.07 -7.23 -1.70
C SER A 19 11.75 -6.37 -0.47
N SER A 20 12.66 -5.47 -0.10
CA SER A 20 12.46 -4.53 1.01
C SER A 20 11.29 -3.58 0.75
N ASP A 21 11.23 -2.98 -0.45
CA ASP A 21 10.13 -2.10 -0.86
C ASP A 21 8.77 -2.84 -0.78
N PHE A 22 8.74 -4.14 -1.10
CA PHE A 22 7.52 -4.94 -1.09
C PHE A 22 7.07 -5.24 0.33
N ALA A 23 8.01 -5.58 1.22
CA ALA A 23 7.71 -5.78 2.63
C ALA A 23 7.13 -4.50 3.26
N ASN A 24 7.74 -3.34 2.98
CA ASN A 24 7.25 -2.05 3.47
C ASN A 24 5.85 -1.73 2.91
N LEU A 25 5.63 -1.95 1.61
CA LEU A 25 4.33 -1.71 0.98
C LEU A 25 3.24 -2.62 1.57
N SER A 26 3.57 -3.87 1.89
CA SER A 26 2.66 -4.80 2.54
C SER A 26 2.29 -4.33 3.93
N GLU A 27 3.28 -3.94 4.75
CA GLU A 27 3.04 -3.45 6.11
C GLU A 27 2.19 -2.17 6.10
N ASP A 28 2.47 -1.24 5.20
CA ASP A 28 1.69 -0.02 5.01
C ASP A 28 0.24 -0.33 4.60
N PHE A 29 0.06 -1.26 3.66
CA PHE A 29 -1.26 -1.68 3.19
C PHE A 29 -2.06 -2.41 4.28
N ASP A 30 -1.40 -3.20 5.12
CA ASP A 30 -2.04 -3.89 6.24
C ASP A 30 -2.59 -2.86 7.25
N LYS A 31 -1.79 -1.88 7.65
CA LYS A 31 -2.23 -0.77 8.53
C LYS A 31 -3.40 0.01 7.93
N PHE A 32 -3.30 0.36 6.64
CA PHE A 32 -4.38 1.02 5.93
C PHE A 32 -5.67 0.19 5.90
N SER A 33 -5.55 -1.13 5.76
CA SER A 33 -6.70 -2.04 5.74
C SER A 33 -7.39 -2.14 7.09
N GLU A 34 -6.62 -2.14 8.19
CA GLU A 34 -7.15 -2.07 9.55
C GLU A 34 -7.91 -0.76 9.80
N GLU A 35 -7.35 0.37 9.38
CA GLU A 35 -8.02 1.67 9.46
C GLU A 35 -9.32 1.69 8.63
N CYS A 36 -9.33 1.10 7.44
CA CYS A 36 -10.54 0.97 6.62
C CYS A 36 -11.63 0.16 7.34
N ALA A 37 -11.28 -0.97 7.94
CA ALA A 37 -12.23 -1.80 8.68
C ALA A 37 -12.90 -1.01 9.81
N PHE A 38 -12.10 -0.29 10.60
CA PHE A 38 -12.62 0.59 11.66
C PHE A 38 -13.54 1.69 11.10
N LEU A 39 -13.16 2.34 10.00
CA LEU A 39 -13.97 3.39 9.38
C LEU A 39 -15.29 2.86 8.82
N PHE A 40 -15.30 1.65 8.24
CA PHE A 40 -16.53 1.04 7.75
C PHE A 40 -17.50 0.71 8.89
N ASP A 41 -17.01 0.20 10.01
CA ASP A 41 -17.82 -0.01 11.21
C ASP A 41 -18.38 1.32 11.75
N ALA A 42 -17.56 2.37 11.78
CA ALA A 42 -17.98 3.70 12.20
C ALA A 42 -19.07 4.28 11.27
N PHE A 43 -18.89 4.20 9.96
CA PHE A 43 -19.91 4.65 8.99
C PHE A 43 -21.20 3.83 9.09
N SER A 44 -21.08 2.51 9.30
CA SER A 44 -22.23 1.64 9.53
C SER A 44 -23.00 2.05 10.80
N ALA A 45 -22.30 2.34 11.89
CA ALA A 45 -22.92 2.82 13.12
C ALA A 45 -23.63 4.18 12.92
N VAL A 46 -22.97 5.14 12.27
CA VAL A 46 -23.52 6.48 12.02
C VAL A 46 -24.76 6.44 11.11
N THR A 47 -24.75 5.58 10.09
CA THR A 47 -25.89 5.47 9.15
C THR A 47 -27.12 4.80 9.75
N ARG A 48 -27.00 4.13 10.91
CA ARG A 48 -28.15 3.57 11.65
C ARG A 48 -28.95 4.63 12.40
N GLU A 49 -28.37 5.79 12.68
CA GLU A 49 -29.00 6.94 13.33
C GLU A 49 -28.91 8.16 12.40
N PRO A 50 -29.61 8.16 11.25
CA PRO A 50 -29.47 9.19 10.23
C PRO A 50 -29.82 10.60 10.73
N GLU A 51 -30.68 10.73 11.74
CA GLU A 51 -31.00 11.97 12.42
C GLU A 51 -29.81 12.63 13.14
N CYS A 52 -28.78 11.84 13.49
CA CYS A 52 -27.54 12.30 14.09
C CYS A 52 -26.50 12.77 13.04
N ILE A 53 -26.79 12.59 11.75
CA ILE A 53 -25.92 13.05 10.65
C ILE A 53 -26.16 14.54 10.40
N THR A 54 -25.44 15.37 11.15
CA THR A 54 -25.40 16.83 10.94
C THR A 54 -24.61 17.19 9.69
N GLU A 55 -24.69 18.45 9.25
CA GLU A 55 -23.85 18.99 8.17
C GLU A 55 -22.35 18.78 8.45
N HIS A 56 -21.91 19.01 9.69
CA HIS A 56 -20.52 18.76 10.10
C HIS A 56 -20.14 17.28 10.02
N THR A 57 -21.03 16.38 10.44
CA THR A 57 -20.82 14.93 10.34
C THR A 57 -20.72 14.50 8.87
N SER A 58 -21.62 15.00 8.02
CA SER A 58 -21.62 14.75 6.58
C SER A 58 -20.33 15.24 5.91
N GLU A 59 -19.83 16.41 6.33
CA GLU A 59 -18.58 16.97 5.85
C GLU A 59 -17.37 16.11 6.24
N GLY A 60 -17.34 15.63 7.48
CA GLY A 60 -16.32 14.68 7.96
C GLY A 60 -16.31 13.38 7.15
N ILE A 61 -17.48 12.79 6.91
CA ILE A 61 -17.63 11.59 6.07
C ILE A 61 -17.11 11.88 4.65
N ARG A 62 -17.46 13.03 4.06
CA ARG A 62 -16.98 13.41 2.73
C ARG A 62 -15.46 13.50 2.67
N HIS A 63 -14.83 14.15 3.64
CA HIS A 63 -13.37 14.27 3.72
C HIS A 63 -12.69 12.91 3.86
N LEU A 64 -13.20 12.04 4.73
CA LEU A 64 -12.69 10.69 4.92
C LEU A 64 -12.82 9.85 3.64
N CYS A 65 -13.98 9.87 2.98
CA CYS A 65 -14.19 9.18 1.70
C CYS A 65 -13.26 9.70 0.60
N TYR A 66 -13.03 11.01 0.55
CA TYR A 66 -12.07 11.60 -0.38
C TYR A 66 -10.66 11.08 -0.09
N TRP A 67 -10.21 11.12 1.16
CA TRP A 67 -8.89 10.62 1.55
C TRP A 67 -8.72 9.12 1.23
N LEU A 68 -9.70 8.28 1.60
CA LEU A 68 -9.70 6.84 1.32
C LEU A 68 -9.53 6.55 -0.18
N LYS A 69 -10.27 7.28 -1.04
CA LYS A 69 -10.16 7.13 -2.50
C LYS A 69 -8.72 7.31 -2.99
N TYR A 70 -8.02 8.34 -2.53
CA TYR A 70 -6.66 8.61 -2.97
C TYR A 70 -5.64 7.65 -2.35
N GLN A 71 -5.85 7.16 -1.13
CA GLN A 71 -5.03 6.08 -0.57
C GLN A 71 -5.13 4.81 -1.42
N VAL A 72 -6.34 4.37 -1.76
CA VAL A 72 -6.55 3.17 -2.60
C VAL A 72 -5.89 3.33 -3.98
N ILE A 73 -6.04 4.50 -4.61
CA ILE A 73 -5.37 4.79 -5.89
C ILE A 73 -3.85 4.72 -5.73
N GLY A 74 -3.30 5.33 -4.68
CA GLY A 74 -1.86 5.34 -4.43
C GLY A 74 -1.28 3.95 -4.18
N TYR A 75 -1.96 3.10 -3.40
CA TYR A 75 -1.54 1.71 -3.22
C TYR A 75 -1.55 0.93 -4.53
N ARG A 76 -2.60 1.08 -5.35
CA ARG A 76 -2.66 0.45 -6.68
C ARG A 76 -1.48 0.86 -7.56
N GLU A 77 -1.18 2.15 -7.63
CA GLU A 77 -0.07 2.69 -8.42
C GLU A 77 1.28 2.14 -7.95
N LYS A 78 1.52 2.09 -6.63
CA LYS A 78 2.73 1.49 -6.06
C LYS A 78 2.84 0.00 -6.40
N ILE A 79 1.75 -0.77 -6.29
CA ILE A 79 1.73 -2.19 -6.64
C ILE A 79 2.08 -2.38 -8.13
N ASP A 80 1.49 -1.58 -9.02
CA ASP A 80 1.76 -1.65 -10.46
C ASP A 80 3.24 -1.36 -10.77
N GLU A 81 3.83 -0.35 -10.10
CA GLU A 81 5.25 -0.04 -10.22
C GLU A 81 6.14 -1.21 -9.76
N MET A 82 5.83 -1.81 -8.60
CA MET A 82 6.55 -2.97 -8.07
C MET A 82 6.50 -4.16 -9.04
N GLN A 83 5.32 -4.44 -9.60
CA GLN A 83 5.15 -5.51 -10.58
C GLN A 83 5.93 -5.23 -11.87
N ALA A 84 5.96 -3.97 -12.33
CA ALA A 84 6.75 -3.58 -13.50
C ALA A 84 8.25 -3.81 -13.26
N ARG A 85 8.78 -3.37 -12.09
CA ARG A 85 10.18 -3.60 -11.69
C ARG A 85 10.51 -5.09 -11.60
N TRP A 86 9.62 -5.90 -11.02
CA TRP A 86 9.78 -7.36 -10.96
C TRP A 86 9.88 -8.00 -12.35
N ARG A 87 9.00 -7.62 -13.29
CA ARG A 87 9.01 -8.14 -14.67
C ARG A 87 10.33 -7.84 -15.39
N VAL A 88 10.92 -6.67 -15.17
CA VAL A 88 12.22 -6.30 -15.76
C VAL A 88 13.33 -7.18 -15.18
N LEU A 89 13.39 -7.35 -13.86
CA LEU A 89 14.46 -8.12 -13.19
C LEU A 89 14.36 -9.63 -13.41
N SER A 90 13.15 -10.16 -13.62
CA SER A 90 12.92 -11.59 -13.90
C SER A 90 13.31 -11.96 -15.34
N ARG A 91 13.03 -11.08 -16.31
CA ARG A 91 13.45 -11.28 -17.72
C ARG A 91 14.97 -11.31 -17.88
N LYS A 92 15.70 -10.45 -17.16
CA LYS A 92 17.17 -10.45 -17.17
C LYS A 92 17.82 -11.74 -16.66
N LYS A 93 17.10 -12.56 -15.88
CA LYS A 93 17.61 -13.84 -15.37
C LYS A 93 17.56 -14.96 -16.41
N SER A 94 16.84 -14.75 -17.52
CA SER A 94 16.58 -15.77 -18.54
C SER A 94 17.44 -15.62 -19.81
N CYS A 95 18.34 -14.63 -19.84
CA CYS A 95 19.41 -14.46 -20.83
C CYS A 95 20.75 -14.67 -20.14
#